data_AF-Q0UCY1-F1
#
_entry.id   AF-Q0UCY1-F1
#
_cell.length_a   1.000
_cell.length_b   1.000
_cell.length_c   1.000
_cell.angle_alpha   90.00
_cell.angle_beta   90.00
_cell.angle_gamma   90.00
#
_symmetry.space_group_name_H-M   'P 1'
#
loop_
_entity.id
_entity.type
_entity.pdbx_description
1 polymer ?
#
loop_
_entity_poly.entity_id
_entity_poly.type
_entity_poly.pdbx_seq_one_letter_code
_entity_poly.pdbx_strand_id
1 'polypeptide(L)'
;MSYIVRESVLNNKPIIGVSINYRMAAFGFLYSKEIAGTGNQNLGLRDQRIALRWVNSHISAFGGDPEKVTLWGESAGAYSVGDHINAYDGDNEGLFRAAILESGGAVGPPLNGTDWYQHMYDNLTASVGCSGGNDTLQCLREVPYQDIAPYGYHGLEWFHVIDKSLIPRHGQESLMQGKFAKIPIILGTNTDEGFGVLGVNTDEQAVEQLLTSKRWNVDEKEARKLLQLYPNDPTLGQPYGWSDRTWPENGAQWKRYQSIATDLTMFAPRRLLAEKMSEHVKNVYSYRWDAPKWNNTPGMIGINHFSEIPFVFGNTQQNITPLGNDPTTIALSRTVMRMWTSFAYDLDPNGHNVAGLPEWPQYINRSANFVFRLDKSYVEDDCDRVEGVAFINTILT
;
A
#
# COMPACT_ATOMS: atom_id res chain seq x y z
N MET A 1 17.56 5.41 5.00
CA MET A 1 17.45 4.29 5.97
C MET A 1 18.49 4.31 7.11
N SER A 2 19.52 5.16 7.11
CA SER A 2 20.56 5.12 8.17
C SER A 2 20.08 5.44 9.60
N TYR A 3 19.05 6.28 9.76
CA TYR A 3 18.54 6.68 11.07
C TYR A 3 17.80 5.53 11.78
N ILE A 4 16.88 4.84 11.10
CA ILE A 4 16.19 3.66 11.67
C ILE A 4 17.17 2.54 12.01
N VAL A 5 18.19 2.30 11.19
CA VAL A 5 19.27 1.33 11.50
C VAL A 5 20.03 1.76 12.75
N ARG A 6 20.38 3.05 12.89
CA ARG A 6 21.03 3.55 14.11
C ARG A 6 20.14 3.38 15.35
N GLU A 7 18.85 3.72 15.26
CA GLU A 7 17.92 3.57 16.37
C GLU A 7 17.72 2.10 16.77
N SER A 8 17.78 1.17 15.82
CA SER A 8 17.76 -0.28 16.11
C SER A 8 18.90 -0.71 17.02
N VAL A 9 20.12 -0.19 16.79
CA VAL A 9 21.30 -0.45 17.62
C VAL A 9 21.13 0.18 19.01
N LEU A 10 20.63 1.41 19.07
CA LEU A 10 20.34 2.09 20.34
C LEU A 10 19.25 1.37 21.16
N ASN A 11 18.37 0.61 20.49
CA ASN A 11 17.37 -0.25 21.12
C ASN A 11 17.88 -1.68 21.43
N ASN A 12 19.17 -1.96 21.23
CA ASN A 12 19.77 -3.29 21.38
C ASN A 12 19.10 -4.38 20.51
N LYS A 13 18.64 -3.99 19.32
CA LYS A 13 18.01 -4.86 18.30
C LYS A 13 18.60 -4.54 16.93
N PRO A 14 19.92 -4.74 16.72
CA PRO A 14 20.58 -4.34 15.49
C PRO A 14 19.96 -5.04 14.27
N ILE A 15 19.71 -4.29 13.21
CA ILE A 15 19.21 -4.80 11.93
C ILE A 15 20.13 -4.40 10.77
N ILE A 16 19.98 -5.09 9.64
CA ILE A 16 20.50 -4.65 8.33
C ILE A 16 19.31 -4.13 7.52
N GLY A 17 19.45 -2.91 6.98
CA GLY A 17 18.49 -2.38 6.02
C GLY A 17 18.93 -2.69 4.59
N VAL A 18 18.03 -3.26 3.79
CA VAL A 18 18.23 -3.48 2.35
C VAL A 18 17.16 -2.71 1.58
N SER A 19 17.58 -1.90 0.60
CA SER A 19 16.68 -1.20 -0.33
C SER A 19 16.98 -1.66 -1.75
N ILE A 20 15.94 -1.91 -2.54
CA ILE A 20 16.06 -2.41 -3.91
C ILE A 20 15.44 -1.44 -4.90
N ASN A 21 15.93 -1.45 -6.13
CA ASN A 21 15.22 -0.91 -7.27
C ASN A 21 14.51 -2.07 -7.99
N TYR A 22 13.39 -1.78 -8.63
CA TYR A 22 12.68 -2.68 -9.52
C TYR A 22 12.10 -1.89 -10.70
N ARG A 23 11.84 -2.54 -11.83
CA ARG A 23 11.28 -1.85 -13.00
C ARG A 23 9.86 -1.34 -12.69
N MET A 24 9.57 -0.13 -13.17
CA MET A 24 8.30 0.56 -12.98
C MET A 24 7.60 0.86 -14.32
N ALA A 25 6.36 1.33 -14.25
CA ALA A 25 5.57 1.76 -15.41
C ALA A 25 5.52 0.67 -16.51
N ALA A 26 5.50 1.04 -17.78
CA ALA A 26 5.53 0.06 -18.88
C ALA A 26 6.77 -0.87 -18.82
N PHE A 27 7.90 -0.40 -18.30
CA PHE A 27 9.11 -1.24 -18.24
C PHE A 27 9.00 -2.40 -17.25
N GLY A 28 8.16 -2.27 -16.22
CA GLY A 28 7.92 -3.30 -15.21
C GLY A 28 6.58 -4.01 -15.33
N PHE A 29 5.57 -3.33 -15.87
CA PHE A 29 4.16 -3.70 -15.74
C PHE A 29 3.36 -3.51 -17.04
N LEU A 30 4.03 -3.45 -18.19
CA LEU A 30 3.35 -3.50 -19.48
C LEU A 30 2.57 -4.82 -19.60
N TYR A 31 1.32 -4.71 -20.04
CA TYR A 31 0.47 -5.85 -20.30
C TYR A 31 -0.38 -5.61 -21.55
N SER A 32 -0.69 -6.69 -22.26
CA SER A 32 -1.52 -6.69 -23.47
C SER A 32 -1.78 -8.14 -23.90
N LYS A 33 -2.57 -8.35 -24.96
CA LYS A 33 -2.73 -9.67 -25.58
C LYS A 33 -1.41 -10.23 -26.12
N GLU A 34 -0.49 -9.38 -26.57
CA GLU A 34 0.85 -9.77 -27.04
C GLU A 34 1.74 -10.28 -25.89
N ILE A 35 1.45 -9.88 -24.65
CA ILE A 35 2.22 -10.26 -23.45
C ILE A 35 1.54 -11.40 -22.69
N ALA A 36 0.21 -11.48 -22.72
CA ALA A 36 -0.58 -12.51 -22.05
C ALA A 36 -0.08 -13.94 -22.36
N GLY A 37 0.08 -14.77 -21.32
CA GLY A 37 0.61 -16.13 -21.44
C GLY A 37 2.11 -16.27 -21.77
N THR A 38 2.85 -15.19 -22.07
CA THR A 38 4.27 -15.29 -22.49
C THR A 38 5.26 -15.51 -21.34
N GLY A 39 4.85 -15.29 -20.09
CA GLY A 39 5.73 -15.26 -18.92
C GLY A 39 6.42 -13.90 -18.69
N ASN A 40 6.19 -12.91 -19.56
CA ASN A 40 6.74 -11.55 -19.44
C ASN A 40 5.82 -10.58 -18.67
N GLN A 41 4.83 -11.08 -17.93
CA GLN A 41 4.00 -10.26 -17.05
C GLN A 41 4.73 -9.92 -15.75
N ASN A 42 4.30 -8.85 -15.09
CA ASN A 42 4.71 -8.51 -13.72
C ASN A 42 6.24 -8.46 -13.55
N LEU A 43 6.97 -7.95 -14.55
CA LEU A 43 8.42 -7.91 -14.54
C LEU A 43 8.96 -7.14 -13.32
N GLY A 44 8.28 -6.08 -12.89
CA GLY A 44 8.65 -5.34 -11.68
C GLY A 44 8.53 -6.20 -10.40
N LEU A 45 7.47 -7.01 -10.25
CA LEU A 45 7.38 -7.95 -9.12
C LEU A 45 8.40 -9.08 -9.22
N ARG A 46 8.71 -9.54 -10.44
CA ARG A 46 9.74 -10.56 -10.68
C ARG A 46 11.14 -10.02 -10.34
N ASP A 47 11.42 -8.75 -10.60
CA ASP A 47 12.66 -8.10 -10.16
C ASP A 47 12.77 -8.13 -8.64
N GLN A 48 11.68 -7.78 -7.94
CA GLN A 48 11.64 -7.86 -6.47
C GLN A 48 11.88 -9.30 -5.99
N ARG A 49 11.22 -10.31 -6.58
CA ARG A 49 11.40 -11.73 -6.19
C ARG A 49 12.85 -12.20 -6.42
N ILE A 50 13.48 -11.78 -7.51
CA ILE A 50 14.91 -12.05 -7.77
C ILE A 50 15.78 -11.38 -6.70
N ALA A 51 15.49 -10.14 -6.33
CA ALA A 51 16.21 -9.44 -5.27
C ALA A 51 16.05 -10.15 -3.91
N LEU A 52 14.86 -10.68 -3.59
CA LEU A 52 14.63 -11.48 -2.38
C LEU A 52 15.48 -12.76 -2.38
N ARG A 53 15.53 -13.48 -3.51
CA ARG A 53 16.42 -14.66 -3.67
C ARG A 53 17.90 -14.28 -3.54
N TRP A 54 18.28 -13.11 -4.04
CA TRP A 54 19.64 -12.59 -3.87
C TRP A 54 19.96 -12.31 -2.41
N VAL A 55 19.07 -11.63 -1.68
CA VAL A 55 19.21 -11.38 -0.23
C VAL A 55 19.35 -12.70 0.51
N ASN A 56 18.42 -13.64 0.29
CA ASN A 56 18.46 -14.95 0.94
C ASN A 56 19.80 -15.69 0.68
N SER A 57 20.35 -15.61 -0.53
CA SER A 57 21.60 -16.30 -0.90
C SER A 57 22.88 -15.60 -0.43
N HIS A 58 22.86 -14.27 -0.21
CA HIS A 58 24.09 -13.48 -0.05
C HIS A 58 24.16 -12.65 1.23
N ILE A 59 23.04 -12.40 1.93
CA ILE A 59 23.02 -11.45 3.05
C ILE A 59 23.90 -11.88 4.23
N SER A 60 24.17 -13.18 4.38
CA SER A 60 25.10 -13.72 5.38
C SER A 60 26.52 -13.16 5.23
N ALA A 61 26.96 -12.85 4.01
CA ALA A 61 28.27 -12.22 3.77
C ALA A 61 28.35 -10.78 4.29
N PHE A 62 27.19 -10.14 4.50
CA PHE A 62 27.06 -8.80 5.09
C PHE A 62 26.73 -8.85 6.58
N GLY A 63 26.68 -10.05 7.18
CA GLY A 63 26.33 -10.27 8.59
C GLY A 63 24.84 -10.38 8.88
N GLY A 64 24.00 -10.50 7.85
CA GLY A 64 22.55 -10.70 8.01
C GLY A 64 22.19 -12.17 8.17
N ASP A 65 21.02 -12.43 8.74
CA ASP A 65 20.46 -13.78 8.87
C ASP A 65 19.39 -13.97 7.78
N PRO A 66 19.61 -14.87 6.80
CA PRO A 66 18.67 -15.08 5.69
C PRO A 66 17.33 -15.69 6.14
N GLU A 67 17.26 -16.28 7.34
CA GLU A 67 16.00 -16.78 7.93
C GLU A 67 15.19 -15.68 8.62
N LYS A 68 15.79 -14.49 8.81
CA LYS A 68 15.17 -13.36 9.52
C LYS A 68 14.84 -12.16 8.64
N VAL A 69 14.53 -12.41 7.39
CA VAL A 69 14.12 -11.37 6.44
C VAL A 69 12.67 -10.94 6.71
N THR A 70 12.46 -9.64 6.91
CA THR A 70 11.15 -9.00 7.00
C THR A 70 10.96 -8.10 5.79
N LEU A 71 9.90 -8.30 5.01
CA LEU A 71 9.54 -7.39 3.93
C LEU A 71 8.98 -6.09 4.50
N TRP A 72 9.27 -4.96 3.85
CA TRP A 72 8.73 -3.68 4.26
C TRP A 72 8.47 -2.83 3.02
N GLY A 73 7.20 -2.47 2.80
CA GLY A 73 6.78 -1.68 1.65
C GLY A 73 5.71 -0.67 2.05
N GLU A 74 5.70 0.45 1.33
CA GLU A 74 4.71 1.51 1.44
C GLU A 74 3.98 1.70 0.10
N SER A 75 2.68 2.00 0.12
CA SER A 75 1.87 2.26 -1.09
C SER A 75 1.95 1.12 -2.11
N ALA A 76 2.40 1.39 -3.34
CA ALA A 76 2.69 0.38 -4.36
C ALA A 76 3.66 -0.72 -3.88
N GLY A 77 4.60 -0.37 -2.99
CA GLY A 77 5.46 -1.33 -2.31
C GLY A 77 4.69 -2.20 -1.31
N ALA A 78 3.72 -1.65 -0.58
CA ALA A 78 2.86 -2.44 0.32
C ALA A 78 1.96 -3.41 -0.46
N TYR A 79 1.40 -2.99 -1.59
CA TYR A 79 0.71 -3.91 -2.51
C TYR A 79 1.65 -4.99 -3.03
N SER A 80 2.88 -4.63 -3.42
CA SER A 80 3.88 -5.60 -3.86
C SER A 80 4.20 -6.64 -2.77
N VAL A 81 4.34 -6.21 -1.51
CA VAL A 81 4.49 -7.11 -0.36
C VAL A 81 3.27 -8.02 -0.22
N GLY A 82 2.06 -7.47 -0.38
CA GLY A 82 0.82 -8.23 -0.45
C GLY A 82 0.81 -9.29 -1.55
N ASP A 83 1.30 -8.96 -2.74
CA ASP A 83 1.43 -9.92 -3.84
C ASP A 83 2.47 -11.00 -3.56
N HIS A 84 3.59 -10.68 -2.89
CA HIS A 84 4.54 -11.71 -2.44
C HIS A 84 3.97 -12.62 -1.35
N ILE A 85 3.05 -12.12 -0.51
CA ILE A 85 2.30 -12.92 0.45
C ILE A 85 1.34 -13.88 -0.26
N ASN A 86 0.67 -13.44 -1.32
CA ASN A 86 -0.23 -14.27 -2.12
C ASN A 86 0.50 -15.15 -3.16
N ALA A 87 1.79 -14.88 -3.38
CA ALA A 87 2.53 -15.49 -4.47
C ALA A 87 2.51 -17.02 -4.40
N TYR A 88 2.32 -17.65 -5.55
CA TYR A 88 2.36 -19.12 -5.67
C TYR A 88 1.42 -19.84 -4.67
N ASP A 89 0.20 -19.33 -4.49
CA ASP A 89 -0.80 -19.84 -3.54
C ASP A 89 -0.31 -19.80 -2.06
N GLY A 90 0.62 -18.91 -1.73
CA GLY A 90 1.17 -18.70 -0.39
C GLY A 90 2.54 -19.33 -0.16
N ASP A 91 3.16 -19.94 -1.17
CA ASP A 91 4.55 -20.39 -1.09
C ASP A 91 5.51 -19.19 -1.17
N ASN A 92 6.01 -18.79 0.00
CA ASN A 92 7.00 -17.72 0.13
C ASN A 92 8.44 -18.17 -0.14
N GLU A 93 8.67 -19.44 -0.53
CA GLU A 93 9.99 -20.04 -0.82
C GLU A 93 11.01 -19.90 0.34
N GLY A 94 10.55 -19.64 1.57
CA GLY A 94 11.43 -19.32 2.70
C GLY A 94 12.18 -17.99 2.56
N LEU A 95 11.77 -17.10 1.66
CA LEU A 95 12.47 -15.84 1.36
C LEU A 95 12.28 -14.74 2.40
N PHE A 96 11.20 -14.81 3.17
CA PHE A 96 10.87 -13.85 4.23
C PHE A 96 10.00 -14.52 5.28
N ARG A 97 10.17 -14.11 6.54
CA ARG A 97 9.42 -14.63 7.68
C ARG A 97 8.33 -13.70 8.19
N ALA A 98 8.34 -12.44 7.78
CA ALA A 98 7.41 -11.41 8.25
C ALA A 98 7.28 -10.27 7.23
N ALA A 99 6.27 -9.41 7.42
CA ALA A 99 6.04 -8.26 6.56
C ALA A 99 5.52 -7.03 7.31
N ILE A 100 5.86 -5.85 6.80
CA ILE A 100 5.33 -4.55 7.21
C ILE A 100 4.70 -3.90 5.98
N LEU A 101 3.40 -3.63 6.04
CA LEU A 101 2.59 -3.07 4.95
C LEU A 101 2.07 -1.68 5.35
N GLU A 102 2.69 -0.63 4.82
CA GLU A 102 2.30 0.75 5.11
C GLU A 102 1.40 1.26 3.98
N SER A 103 0.13 1.54 4.28
CA SER A 103 -0.82 2.08 3.31
C SER A 103 -0.95 1.19 2.06
N GLY A 104 -1.36 -0.07 2.26
CA GLY A 104 -1.61 -1.07 1.22
C GLY A 104 -1.85 -2.46 1.83
N GLY A 105 -2.01 -3.50 0.99
CA GLY A 105 -2.33 -4.84 1.49
C GLY A 105 -2.22 -5.96 0.46
N ALA A 106 -2.66 -7.15 0.83
CA ALA A 106 -2.71 -8.33 -0.04
C ALA A 106 -3.98 -8.40 -0.91
N VAL A 107 -4.85 -7.40 -0.82
CA VAL A 107 -5.83 -7.10 -1.86
C VAL A 107 -5.24 -5.93 -2.64
N GLY A 108 -4.68 -6.24 -3.81
CA GLY A 108 -3.96 -5.30 -4.66
C GLY A 108 -4.86 -4.26 -5.33
N PRO A 109 -4.28 -3.37 -6.16
CA PRO A 109 -5.04 -2.56 -7.12
C PRO A 109 -5.85 -3.47 -8.07
N PRO A 110 -6.79 -2.93 -8.86
CA PRO A 110 -7.61 -3.75 -9.73
C PRO A 110 -6.72 -4.52 -10.68
N LEU A 111 -6.69 -5.85 -10.51
CA LEU A 111 -5.83 -6.76 -11.28
C LEU A 111 -6.42 -6.98 -12.67
N ASN A 112 -6.58 -5.89 -13.41
CA ASN A 112 -7.32 -5.82 -14.65
C ASN A 112 -6.71 -6.69 -15.76
N GLY A 113 -7.57 -7.11 -16.68
CA GLY A 113 -7.22 -7.94 -17.84
C GLY A 113 -6.78 -7.14 -19.06
N THR A 114 -6.68 -7.83 -20.20
CA THR A 114 -6.24 -7.27 -21.48
C THR A 114 -7.10 -6.09 -21.96
N ASP A 115 -8.41 -6.11 -21.73
CA ASP A 115 -9.33 -5.06 -22.18
C ASP A 115 -8.95 -3.68 -21.61
N TRP A 116 -8.40 -3.68 -20.40
CA TRP A 116 -7.87 -2.48 -19.76
C TRP A 116 -6.53 -2.08 -20.35
N TYR A 117 -5.56 -2.98 -20.45
CA TYR A 117 -4.20 -2.58 -20.81
C TYR A 117 -3.95 -2.43 -22.31
N GLN A 118 -4.80 -3.01 -23.16
CA GLN A 118 -4.56 -3.04 -24.61
C GLN A 118 -4.48 -1.62 -25.20
N HIS A 119 -5.36 -0.71 -24.81
CA HIS A 119 -5.32 0.66 -25.33
C HIS A 119 -4.04 1.41 -24.92
N MET A 120 -3.51 1.14 -23.72
CA MET A 120 -2.25 1.71 -23.26
C MET A 120 -1.06 1.15 -24.05
N TYR A 121 -1.06 -0.17 -24.31
CA TYR A 121 -0.07 -0.83 -25.16
C TYR A 121 -0.11 -0.31 -26.60
N ASP A 122 -1.30 -0.22 -27.20
CA ASP A 122 -1.49 0.26 -28.56
C ASP A 122 -1.04 1.74 -28.69
N ASN A 123 -1.34 2.58 -27.70
CA ASN A 123 -0.85 3.96 -27.66
C ASN A 123 0.68 4.03 -27.55
N LEU A 124 1.30 3.19 -26.73
CA LEU A 124 2.76 3.12 -26.60
C LEU A 124 3.40 2.73 -27.94
N THR A 125 2.92 1.65 -28.57
CA THR A 125 3.44 1.18 -29.86
C THR A 125 3.24 2.21 -30.98
N ALA A 126 2.09 2.88 -31.05
CA ALA A 126 1.84 3.95 -32.01
C ALA A 126 2.80 5.14 -31.81
N SER A 127 3.08 5.50 -30.55
CA SER A 127 3.93 6.66 -30.21
C SER A 127 5.38 6.51 -30.65
N VAL A 128 5.86 5.27 -30.83
CA VAL A 128 7.24 4.96 -31.22
C VAL A 128 7.34 4.29 -32.59
N GLY A 129 6.26 4.29 -33.38
CA GLY A 129 6.25 3.75 -34.74
C GLY A 129 6.22 2.23 -34.84
N CYS A 130 5.82 1.53 -33.78
CA CYS A 130 5.78 0.05 -33.71
C CYS A 130 4.40 -0.56 -34.02
N SER A 131 3.37 0.24 -34.29
CA SER A 131 1.99 -0.26 -34.44
C SER A 131 1.73 -1.10 -35.70
N GLY A 132 2.59 -1.01 -36.72
CA GLY A 132 2.38 -1.69 -38.02
C GLY A 132 3.13 -3.01 -38.21
N GLY A 133 3.91 -3.46 -37.22
CA GLY A 133 4.72 -4.67 -37.31
C GLY A 133 3.96 -5.96 -36.98
N ASN A 134 4.43 -7.10 -37.51
CA ASN A 134 3.89 -8.42 -37.14
C ASN A 134 4.22 -8.82 -35.69
N ASP A 135 5.33 -8.30 -35.14
CA ASP A 135 5.73 -8.48 -33.75
C ASP A 135 6.00 -7.11 -33.12
N THR A 136 4.91 -6.50 -32.63
CA THR A 136 4.95 -5.16 -32.05
C THR A 136 5.78 -5.13 -30.76
N LEU A 137 5.81 -6.23 -30.00
CA LEU A 137 6.58 -6.34 -28.77
C LEU A 137 8.08 -6.40 -29.06
N GLN A 138 8.50 -7.15 -30.08
CA GLN A 138 9.89 -7.14 -30.52
C GLN A 138 10.32 -5.77 -31.03
N CYS A 139 9.46 -5.09 -31.81
CA CYS A 139 9.72 -3.72 -32.23
C CYS A 139 9.99 -2.80 -31.03
N LEU A 140 9.17 -2.87 -29.97
CA LEU A 140 9.39 -2.06 -28.75
C LEU A 140 10.75 -2.31 -28.09
N ARG A 141 11.30 -3.54 -28.16
CA ARG A 141 12.63 -3.87 -27.62
C ARG A 141 13.78 -3.26 -28.41
N GLU A 142 13.55 -2.92 -29.67
CA GLU A 142 14.55 -2.35 -30.58
C GLU A 142 14.53 -0.81 -30.57
N VAL A 143 13.47 -0.20 -30.03
CA VAL A 143 13.39 1.26 -29.87
C VAL A 143 14.44 1.74 -28.85
N PRO A 144 15.26 2.76 -29.19
CA PRO A 144 16.19 3.34 -28.24
C PRO A 144 15.49 3.85 -26.97
N TYR A 145 16.11 3.63 -25.80
CA TYR A 145 15.51 4.01 -24.51
C TYR A 145 15.03 5.47 -24.48
N GLN A 146 15.81 6.39 -25.04
CA GLN A 146 15.52 7.82 -25.04
C GLN A 146 14.22 8.16 -25.79
N ASP A 147 13.83 7.32 -26.75
CA ASP A 147 12.64 7.52 -27.59
C ASP A 147 11.40 6.86 -26.99
N ILE A 148 11.55 5.70 -26.33
CA ILE A 148 10.43 5.00 -25.69
C ILE A 148 10.13 5.49 -24.27
N ALA A 149 11.14 5.92 -23.51
CA ALA A 149 11.00 6.31 -22.10
C ALA A 149 9.94 7.38 -21.83
N PRO A 150 9.84 8.47 -22.61
CA PRO A 150 8.79 9.46 -22.40
C PRO A 150 7.41 8.81 -22.38
N TYR A 151 7.11 7.94 -23.34
CA TYR A 151 5.82 7.26 -23.45
C TYR A 151 5.66 6.09 -22.46
N GLY A 152 6.74 5.37 -22.15
CA GLY A 152 6.73 4.26 -21.21
C GLY A 152 6.48 4.68 -19.76
N TYR A 153 6.79 5.92 -19.40
CA TYR A 153 6.47 6.53 -18.11
C TYR A 153 5.18 7.36 -18.12
N HIS A 154 4.50 7.50 -19.27
CA HIS A 154 3.19 8.13 -19.31
C HIS A 154 2.14 7.19 -18.68
N GLY A 155 1.38 7.74 -17.74
CA GLY A 155 0.37 7.01 -16.96
C GLY A 155 0.95 6.38 -15.69
N LEU A 156 0.37 6.74 -14.54
CA LEU A 156 0.75 6.16 -13.24
C LEU A 156 0.01 4.83 -12.95
N GLU A 157 -0.66 4.25 -13.95
CA GLU A 157 -1.65 3.18 -13.76
C GLU A 157 -1.23 1.85 -14.40
N TRP A 158 0.07 1.61 -14.51
CA TRP A 158 0.60 0.29 -14.85
C TRP A 158 0.64 -0.59 -13.59
N PHE A 159 -0.44 -1.30 -13.30
CA PHE A 159 -0.56 -2.15 -12.12
C PHE A 159 -0.15 -3.61 -12.40
N HIS A 160 -0.13 -4.40 -11.34
CA HIS A 160 0.05 -5.85 -11.41
C HIS A 160 -1.12 -6.52 -12.13
N VAL A 161 -0.88 -7.70 -12.70
CA VAL A 161 -1.90 -8.48 -13.41
C VAL A 161 -1.92 -9.93 -12.94
N ILE A 162 -3.05 -10.59 -13.10
CA ILE A 162 -3.15 -12.04 -12.88
C ILE A 162 -2.40 -12.76 -14.00
N ASP A 163 -1.22 -13.31 -13.68
CA ASP A 163 -0.37 -14.03 -14.63
C ASP A 163 -0.48 -15.56 -14.51
N LYS A 164 -1.36 -16.06 -13.63
CA LYS A 164 -1.60 -17.49 -13.36
C LYS A 164 -0.36 -18.24 -12.85
N SER A 165 0.68 -17.50 -12.42
CA SER A 165 1.92 -18.04 -11.85
C SER A 165 2.25 -17.35 -10.54
N LEU A 166 3.00 -16.24 -10.58
CA LEU A 166 3.32 -15.41 -9.43
C LEU A 166 2.04 -14.86 -8.79
N ILE A 167 1.12 -14.33 -9.60
CA ILE A 167 -0.20 -13.89 -9.14
C ILE A 167 -1.25 -14.82 -9.77
N PRO A 168 -1.72 -15.85 -9.04
CA PRO A 168 -2.60 -16.86 -9.61
C PRO A 168 -4.06 -16.40 -9.74
N ARG A 169 -4.51 -15.51 -8.86
CA ARG A 169 -5.92 -15.12 -8.65
C ARG A 169 -6.02 -13.77 -7.97
N HIS A 170 -7.24 -13.25 -7.75
CA HIS A 170 -7.41 -12.00 -7.01
C HIS A 170 -6.92 -12.14 -5.56
N GLY A 171 -6.37 -11.05 -5.01
CA GLY A 171 -5.85 -11.05 -3.65
C GLY A 171 -6.93 -11.43 -2.62
N GLN A 172 -8.12 -10.88 -2.76
CA GLN A 172 -9.28 -11.21 -1.94
C GLN A 172 -9.67 -12.69 -2.02
N GLU A 173 -9.67 -13.28 -3.20
CA GLU A 173 -9.91 -14.74 -3.36
C GLU A 173 -8.82 -15.56 -2.66
N SER A 174 -7.56 -15.12 -2.74
CA SER A 174 -6.43 -15.75 -2.06
C SER A 174 -6.63 -15.75 -0.54
N LEU A 175 -7.01 -14.60 0.03
CA LEU A 175 -7.31 -14.46 1.46
C LEU A 175 -8.51 -15.33 1.89
N MET A 176 -9.61 -15.30 1.13
CA MET A 176 -10.82 -16.06 1.44
C MET A 176 -10.63 -17.57 1.34
N GLN A 177 -9.75 -18.04 0.45
CA GLN A 177 -9.41 -19.46 0.29
C GLN A 177 -8.27 -19.92 1.21
N GLY A 178 -7.70 -19.01 2.01
CA GLY A 178 -6.55 -19.31 2.86
C GLY A 178 -5.24 -19.54 2.10
N LYS A 179 -5.16 -19.16 0.81
CA LYS A 179 -4.01 -19.38 -0.10
C LYS A 179 -3.04 -18.20 -0.06
N PHE A 180 -2.40 -18.01 1.08
CA PHE A 180 -1.43 -16.95 1.31
C PHE A 180 -0.41 -17.38 2.37
N ALA A 181 0.78 -16.79 2.35
CA ALA A 181 1.84 -17.08 3.30
C ALA A 181 1.40 -16.71 4.73
N LYS A 182 1.45 -17.66 5.67
CA LYS A 182 1.03 -17.47 7.06
C LYS A 182 2.19 -16.94 7.89
N ILE A 183 2.37 -15.63 7.88
CA ILE A 183 3.50 -14.94 8.52
C ILE A 183 3.04 -13.81 9.45
N PRO A 184 3.80 -13.46 10.49
CA PRO A 184 3.59 -12.24 11.26
C PRO A 184 3.57 -11.00 10.36
N ILE A 185 2.67 -10.06 10.67
CA ILE A 185 2.58 -8.79 9.93
C ILE A 185 2.35 -7.59 10.84
N ILE A 186 2.91 -6.45 10.44
CA ILE A 186 2.40 -5.12 10.76
C ILE A 186 1.69 -4.60 9.51
N LEU A 187 0.52 -4.00 9.66
CA LEU A 187 -0.16 -3.30 8.58
C LEU A 187 -0.91 -2.07 9.08
N GLY A 188 -1.06 -1.05 8.26
CA GLY A 188 -1.81 0.15 8.65
C GLY A 188 -2.02 1.12 7.52
N THR A 189 -2.70 2.22 7.85
CA THR A 189 -3.06 3.29 6.91
C THR A 189 -2.96 4.64 7.60
N ASN A 190 -2.82 5.70 6.81
CA ASN A 190 -3.05 7.06 7.27
C ASN A 190 -4.57 7.32 7.47
N THR A 191 -4.93 8.24 8.37
CA THR A 191 -6.35 8.56 8.66
C THR A 191 -7.11 9.04 7.42
N ASP A 192 -6.47 9.85 6.58
CA ASP A 192 -7.09 10.53 5.43
C ASP A 192 -6.30 10.28 4.14
N GLU A 193 -6.00 9.01 3.80
CA GLU A 193 -5.18 8.62 2.63
C GLU A 193 -5.44 9.48 1.37
N GLY A 194 -6.71 9.80 1.09
CA GLY A 194 -7.05 10.93 0.24
C GLY A 194 -7.10 10.60 -1.25
N PHE A 195 -7.65 9.43 -1.61
CA PHE A 195 -7.70 8.92 -2.99
C PHE A 195 -8.85 9.48 -3.84
N GLY A 196 -9.77 10.25 -3.27
CA GLY A 196 -10.86 10.98 -3.94
C GLY A 196 -10.42 12.38 -4.40
N VAL A 197 -9.52 12.42 -5.39
CA VAL A 197 -8.79 13.65 -5.78
C VAL A 197 -9.53 14.57 -6.75
N LEU A 198 -10.68 14.14 -7.28
CA LEU A 198 -11.50 14.94 -8.19
C LEU A 198 -12.65 15.59 -7.43
N GLY A 199 -13.09 16.76 -7.91
CA GLY A 199 -14.23 17.44 -7.31
C GLY A 199 -15.54 16.70 -7.57
N VAL A 200 -16.43 16.65 -6.57
CA VAL A 200 -17.73 15.92 -6.66
C VAL A 200 -18.84 16.73 -6.01
N ASN A 201 -19.90 17.03 -6.77
CA ASN A 201 -21.05 17.81 -6.28
C ASN A 201 -22.35 17.02 -6.18
N THR A 202 -22.54 15.99 -7.01
CA THR A 202 -23.79 15.23 -7.08
C THR A 202 -23.57 13.73 -7.00
N ASP A 203 -24.64 12.99 -6.69
CA ASP A 203 -24.61 11.52 -6.65
C ASP A 203 -24.23 10.96 -8.02
N GLU A 204 -24.73 11.54 -9.11
CA GLU A 204 -24.40 11.13 -10.47
C GLU A 204 -22.92 11.31 -10.79
N GLN A 205 -22.32 12.43 -10.38
CA GLN A 205 -20.88 12.66 -10.52
C GLN A 205 -20.07 11.67 -9.69
N ALA A 206 -20.52 11.36 -8.47
CA ALA A 206 -19.86 10.37 -7.62
C ALA A 206 -19.92 8.97 -8.24
N VAL A 207 -21.08 8.56 -8.77
CA VAL A 207 -21.24 7.29 -9.48
C VAL A 207 -20.35 7.24 -10.72
N GLU A 208 -20.35 8.28 -11.55
CA GLU A 208 -19.51 8.35 -12.75
C GLU A 208 -18.02 8.17 -12.41
N GLN A 209 -17.52 8.84 -11.37
CA GLN A 209 -16.13 8.71 -10.95
C GLN A 209 -15.83 7.33 -10.34
N LEU A 210 -16.78 6.70 -9.63
CA LEU A 210 -16.60 5.34 -9.13
C LEU A 210 -16.49 4.32 -10.28
N LEU A 211 -17.31 4.48 -11.32
CA LEU A 211 -17.33 3.60 -12.50
C LEU A 211 -16.09 3.74 -13.39
N THR A 212 -15.48 4.92 -13.42
CA THR A 212 -14.38 5.25 -14.35
C THR A 212 -13.00 5.25 -13.68
N SER A 213 -12.94 4.96 -12.39
CA SER A 213 -11.68 4.90 -11.64
C SER A 213 -10.78 3.79 -12.15
N LYS A 214 -9.48 4.06 -12.06
CA LYS A 214 -8.41 3.12 -12.40
C LYS A 214 -7.89 2.35 -11.18
N ARG A 215 -8.40 2.66 -9.98
CA ARG A 215 -7.89 2.16 -8.69
C ARG A 215 -8.79 1.12 -8.03
N TRP A 216 -9.94 0.81 -8.64
CA TRP A 216 -10.87 -0.23 -8.22
C TRP A 216 -11.74 -0.62 -9.41
N ASN A 217 -12.48 -1.73 -9.26
CA ASN A 217 -13.51 -2.13 -10.19
C ASN A 217 -14.85 -2.16 -9.45
N VAL A 218 -15.76 -1.25 -9.80
CA VAL A 218 -17.05 -1.07 -9.13
C VAL A 218 -18.11 -0.90 -10.21
N ASP A 219 -19.20 -1.66 -10.14
CA ASP A 219 -20.35 -1.51 -11.03
C ASP A 219 -21.35 -0.45 -10.53
N GLU A 220 -22.38 -0.14 -11.34
CA GLU A 220 -23.33 0.93 -10.98
C GLU A 220 -24.13 0.60 -9.71
N LYS A 221 -24.48 -0.67 -9.51
CA LYS A 221 -25.25 -1.12 -8.35
C LYS A 221 -24.40 -1.01 -7.09
N GLU A 222 -23.13 -1.40 -7.18
CA GLU A 222 -22.13 -1.28 -6.11
C GLU A 222 -21.86 0.19 -5.79
N ALA A 223 -21.65 1.04 -6.81
CA ALA A 223 -21.45 2.47 -6.64
C ALA A 223 -22.63 3.11 -5.89
N ARG A 224 -23.87 2.84 -6.31
CA ARG A 224 -25.07 3.34 -5.64
C ARG A 224 -25.21 2.82 -4.21
N LYS A 225 -24.81 1.57 -3.96
CA LYS A 225 -24.80 1.01 -2.61
C LYS A 225 -23.75 1.68 -1.72
N LEU A 226 -22.56 1.99 -2.24
CA LEU A 226 -21.55 2.78 -1.53
C LEU A 226 -22.09 4.16 -1.14
N LEU A 227 -22.77 4.87 -2.04
CA LEU A 227 -23.36 6.17 -1.69
C LEU A 227 -24.42 6.10 -0.59
N GLN A 228 -25.12 4.96 -0.45
CA GLN A 228 -26.06 4.74 0.66
C GLN A 228 -25.34 4.47 1.99
N LEU A 229 -24.22 3.74 1.96
CA LEU A 229 -23.44 3.39 3.15
C LEU A 229 -22.56 4.55 3.64
N TYR A 230 -22.25 5.49 2.75
CA TYR A 230 -21.43 6.68 3.02
C TYR A 230 -22.30 7.94 2.82
N PRO A 231 -23.05 8.36 3.86
CA PRO A 231 -23.98 9.48 3.75
C PRO A 231 -23.27 10.78 3.36
N ASN A 232 -23.97 11.64 2.62
CA ASN A 232 -23.50 12.99 2.34
C ASN A 232 -23.68 13.91 3.56
N ASP A 233 -22.96 13.60 4.63
CA ASP A 233 -22.90 14.38 5.86
C ASP A 233 -21.46 14.87 6.05
N PRO A 234 -21.21 16.20 6.06
CA PRO A 234 -19.86 16.72 6.20
C PRO A 234 -19.20 16.34 7.53
N THR A 235 -19.97 15.97 8.57
CA THR A 235 -19.41 15.52 9.86
C THR A 235 -18.85 14.10 9.82
N LEU A 236 -19.19 13.30 8.79
CA LEU A 236 -18.85 11.87 8.69
C LEU A 236 -17.80 11.55 7.62
N GLY A 237 -17.38 12.52 6.81
CA GLY A 237 -16.44 12.31 5.71
C GLY A 237 -15.01 12.75 5.99
N GLN A 238 -14.06 12.26 5.18
CA GLN A 238 -12.68 12.72 5.20
C GLN A 238 -12.55 14.16 4.68
N PRO A 239 -11.66 14.99 5.21
CA PRO A 239 -10.78 14.70 6.34
C PRO A 239 -11.53 14.58 7.68
N TYR A 240 -11.23 13.52 8.42
CA TYR A 240 -11.89 13.23 9.71
C TYR A 240 -11.44 14.21 10.80
N GLY A 241 -12.28 14.44 11.80
CA GLY A 241 -11.98 15.36 12.90
C GLY A 241 -12.16 16.85 12.61
N TRP A 242 -12.67 17.22 11.43
CA TRP A 242 -12.93 18.61 11.02
C TRP A 242 -14.37 19.09 11.22
N SER A 243 -15.19 18.35 11.97
CA SER A 243 -16.61 18.66 12.18
C SER A 243 -17.35 18.87 10.84
N ASP A 244 -18.29 19.82 10.77
CA ASP A 244 -19.09 20.17 9.59
C ASP A 244 -18.34 21.03 8.56
N ARG A 245 -17.05 21.29 8.74
CA ARG A 245 -16.24 22.05 7.77
C ARG A 245 -16.24 21.35 6.42
N THR A 246 -16.46 22.15 5.37
CA THR A 246 -16.42 21.74 3.96
C THR A 246 -15.34 22.50 3.19
N TRP A 247 -15.06 22.02 1.97
CA TRP A 247 -14.17 22.64 0.98
C TRP A 247 -14.92 22.78 -0.34
N PRO A 248 -15.75 23.84 -0.49
CA PRO A 248 -16.61 24.01 -1.65
C PRO A 248 -15.88 23.96 -2.99
N GLU A 249 -14.60 24.35 -3.03
CA GLU A 249 -13.73 24.25 -4.19
C GLU A 249 -13.54 22.81 -4.70
N ASN A 250 -13.69 21.82 -3.82
CA ASN A 250 -13.62 20.39 -4.15
C ASN A 250 -15.03 19.79 -4.36
N GLY A 251 -16.09 20.57 -4.18
CA GLY A 251 -17.47 20.15 -4.39
C GLY A 251 -18.18 19.63 -3.15
N ALA A 252 -19.52 19.70 -3.19
CA ALA A 252 -20.39 19.49 -2.04
C ALA A 252 -20.33 18.09 -1.41
N GLN A 253 -19.90 17.08 -2.16
CA GLN A 253 -19.83 15.68 -1.72
C GLN A 253 -18.40 15.16 -1.58
N TRP A 254 -17.41 16.05 -1.70
CA TRP A 254 -16.01 15.67 -1.70
C TRP A 254 -15.63 14.84 -0.47
N LYS A 255 -16.12 15.21 0.72
CA LYS A 255 -15.74 14.51 1.96
C LYS A 255 -16.20 13.06 2.00
N ARG A 256 -17.43 12.78 1.55
CA ARG A 256 -17.93 11.39 1.49
C ARG A 256 -17.20 10.60 0.42
N TYR A 257 -16.89 11.24 -0.72
CA TYR A 257 -16.20 10.57 -1.83
C TYR A 257 -14.77 10.21 -1.45
N GLN A 258 -14.08 11.07 -0.72
CA GLN A 258 -12.77 10.78 -0.13
C GLN A 258 -12.81 9.54 0.76
N SER A 259 -13.79 9.45 1.67
CA SER A 259 -13.97 8.25 2.51
C SER A 259 -14.15 6.98 1.68
N ILE A 260 -15.01 7.01 0.64
CA ILE A 260 -15.25 5.84 -0.23
C ILE A 260 -13.96 5.44 -0.94
N ALA A 261 -13.26 6.39 -1.56
CA ALA A 261 -12.04 6.12 -2.31
C ALA A 261 -10.91 5.59 -1.41
N THR A 262 -10.73 6.15 -0.21
CA THR A 262 -9.77 5.66 0.77
C THR A 262 -10.10 4.24 1.24
N ASP A 263 -11.38 3.96 1.51
CA ASP A 263 -11.78 2.64 1.99
C ASP A 263 -11.64 1.57 0.92
N LEU A 264 -12.01 1.87 -0.33
CA LEU A 264 -11.81 0.98 -1.48
C LEU A 264 -10.33 0.66 -1.70
N THR A 265 -9.47 1.67 -1.59
CA THR A 265 -8.06 1.55 -1.98
C THR A 265 -7.21 0.94 -0.85
N MET A 266 -7.43 1.36 0.39
CA MET A 266 -6.51 1.07 1.50
C MET A 266 -7.19 0.42 2.70
N PHE A 267 -8.26 1.03 3.20
CA PHE A 267 -8.75 0.72 4.55
C PHE A 267 -9.43 -0.66 4.63
N ALA A 268 -10.29 -0.99 3.66
CA ALA A 268 -10.98 -2.26 3.62
C ALA A 268 -10.03 -3.44 3.27
N PRO A 269 -9.16 -3.33 2.25
CA PRO A 269 -8.05 -4.26 2.01
C PRO A 269 -7.19 -4.57 3.24
N ARG A 270 -6.78 -3.52 3.99
CA ARG A 270 -6.00 -3.68 5.22
C ARG A 270 -6.80 -4.47 6.26
N ARG A 271 -8.05 -4.10 6.53
CA ARG A 271 -8.89 -4.80 7.52
C ARG A 271 -9.07 -6.28 7.15
N LEU A 272 -9.36 -6.56 5.88
CA LEU A 272 -9.54 -7.94 5.42
C LEU A 272 -8.27 -8.78 5.61
N LEU A 273 -7.10 -8.24 5.27
CA LEU A 273 -5.83 -8.93 5.48
C LEU A 273 -5.57 -9.16 6.98
N ALA A 274 -5.81 -8.17 7.84
CA ALA A 274 -5.63 -8.32 9.28
C ALA A 274 -6.51 -9.44 9.85
N GLU A 275 -7.81 -9.40 9.53
CA GLU A 275 -8.79 -10.41 9.94
C GLU A 275 -8.38 -11.80 9.46
N LYS A 276 -8.12 -11.97 8.15
CA LYS A 276 -7.80 -13.27 7.56
C LYS A 276 -6.46 -13.83 8.03
N MET A 277 -5.44 -12.99 8.19
CA MET A 277 -4.15 -13.44 8.72
C MET A 277 -4.26 -13.88 10.19
N SER A 278 -5.06 -13.17 10.99
CA SER A 278 -5.20 -13.44 12.43
C SER A 278 -5.85 -14.79 12.76
N GLU A 279 -6.63 -15.34 11.83
CA GLU A 279 -7.18 -16.69 11.92
C GLU A 279 -6.08 -17.77 11.95
N HIS A 280 -4.87 -17.44 11.48
CA HIS A 280 -3.75 -18.38 11.35
C HIS A 280 -2.48 -17.97 12.13
N VAL A 281 -2.28 -16.67 12.36
CA VAL A 281 -1.06 -16.11 12.93
C VAL A 281 -1.43 -15.20 14.10
N LYS A 282 -0.77 -15.40 15.26
CA LYS A 282 -1.03 -14.56 16.45
C LYS A 282 -0.45 -13.15 16.33
N ASN A 283 0.71 -13.04 15.69
CA ASN A 283 1.50 -11.80 15.63
C ASN A 283 1.06 -10.94 14.43
N VAL A 284 -0.19 -10.50 14.46
CA VAL A 284 -0.78 -9.55 13.51
C VAL A 284 -1.03 -8.25 14.26
N TYR A 285 -0.49 -7.13 13.77
CA TYR A 285 -0.57 -5.84 14.45
C TYR A 285 -1.07 -4.77 13.47
N SER A 286 -2.20 -4.14 13.77
CA SER A 286 -2.78 -3.09 12.94
C SER A 286 -2.54 -1.71 13.53
N TYR A 287 -2.30 -0.69 12.67
CA TYR A 287 -2.20 0.71 13.11
C TYR A 287 -3.03 1.67 12.25
N ARG A 288 -3.32 2.84 12.83
CA ARG A 288 -3.74 4.04 12.12
C ARG A 288 -2.76 5.17 12.40
N TRP A 289 -2.28 5.81 11.35
CA TRP A 289 -1.39 6.97 11.48
C TRP A 289 -2.21 8.26 11.49
N ASP A 290 -2.11 9.01 12.59
CA ASP A 290 -2.89 10.23 12.84
C ASP A 290 -2.00 11.42 13.26
N ALA A 291 -0.73 11.40 12.86
CA ALA A 291 0.21 12.47 13.11
C ALA A 291 0.46 13.27 11.82
N PRO A 292 0.22 14.60 11.82
CA PRO A 292 0.49 15.42 10.65
C PRO A 292 1.99 15.51 10.42
N LYS A 293 2.41 15.42 9.16
CA LYS A 293 3.78 15.74 8.78
C LYS A 293 4.11 17.21 9.01
N TRP A 294 5.41 17.51 9.04
CA TRP A 294 5.91 18.86 9.26
C TRP A 294 5.28 19.89 8.31
N ASN A 295 4.95 21.07 8.85
CA ASN A 295 4.09 22.09 8.25
C ASN A 295 4.75 22.93 7.11
N ASN A 296 5.54 22.30 6.23
CA ASN A 296 6.11 22.98 5.06
C ASN A 296 5.25 22.84 3.80
N THR A 297 4.06 22.23 3.89
CA THR A 297 3.13 22.09 2.76
C THR A 297 1.81 22.80 3.09
N PRO A 298 1.72 24.14 2.93
CA PRO A 298 0.62 24.99 3.42
C PRO A 298 -0.77 24.73 2.81
N GLY A 299 -0.96 23.65 2.05
CA GLY A 299 -2.22 23.27 1.41
C GLY A 299 -2.63 21.81 1.64
N MET A 300 -1.90 21.04 2.46
CA MET A 300 -2.29 19.67 2.75
C MET A 300 -3.35 19.62 3.85
N ILE A 301 -4.48 19.00 3.52
CA ILE A 301 -5.64 18.86 4.39
C ILE A 301 -5.70 17.40 4.86
N GLY A 302 -5.90 17.19 6.17
CA GLY A 302 -5.95 15.85 6.76
C GLY A 302 -4.59 15.18 6.93
N ILE A 303 -4.61 13.92 7.38
CA ILE A 303 -3.44 13.06 7.50
C ILE A 303 -3.36 12.19 6.24
N ASN A 304 -2.77 12.75 5.19
CA ASN A 304 -2.78 12.15 3.86
C ASN A 304 -1.80 11.00 3.69
N HIS A 305 -1.93 10.28 2.57
CA HIS A 305 -1.00 9.25 2.14
C HIS A 305 0.46 9.75 2.22
N PHE A 306 1.37 8.89 2.68
CA PHE A 306 2.77 9.18 3.03
C PHE A 306 3.01 10.05 4.29
N SER A 307 2.02 10.32 5.14
CA SER A 307 2.23 11.17 6.32
C SER A 307 3.16 10.55 7.37
N GLU A 308 3.26 9.22 7.42
CA GLU A 308 4.13 8.47 8.33
C GLU A 308 5.59 8.45 7.90
N ILE A 309 5.88 8.51 6.60
CA ILE A 309 7.22 8.29 6.03
C ILE A 309 8.34 9.13 6.67
N PRO A 310 8.18 10.46 6.92
CA PRO A 310 9.20 11.23 7.61
C PRO A 310 9.58 10.64 8.98
N PHE A 311 8.59 10.10 9.69
CA PHE A 311 8.74 9.55 11.04
C PHE A 311 9.36 8.17 11.03
N VAL A 312 8.94 7.29 10.12
CA VAL A 312 9.47 5.92 10.04
C VAL A 312 10.94 5.91 9.64
N PHE A 313 11.37 6.82 8.75
CA PHE A 313 12.79 6.91 8.39
C PHE A 313 13.60 7.85 9.28
N GLY A 314 12.96 8.74 10.04
CA GLY A 314 13.60 9.62 11.02
C GLY A 314 14.66 10.57 10.47
N ASN A 315 14.66 10.84 9.17
CA ASN A 315 15.69 11.65 8.53
C ASN A 315 15.42 13.14 8.73
N THR A 316 16.13 13.75 9.68
CA THR A 316 16.01 15.18 10.01
C THR A 316 16.70 16.10 9.00
N GLN A 317 17.39 15.56 7.98
CA GLN A 317 18.19 16.32 7.00
C GLN A 317 17.63 16.27 5.58
N GLN A 318 16.58 15.48 5.32
CA GLN A 318 15.99 15.45 3.98
C GLN A 318 14.99 16.60 3.76
N ASN A 319 14.89 17.03 2.50
CA ASN A 319 13.99 18.11 2.10
C ASN A 319 12.73 17.64 1.36
N ILE A 320 12.66 16.37 0.93
CA ILE A 320 11.50 15.83 0.18
C ILE A 320 10.34 15.57 1.13
N THR A 321 10.57 14.76 2.17
CA THR A 321 9.61 14.49 3.26
C THR A 321 10.26 14.86 4.60
N PRO A 322 10.40 16.16 4.92
CA PRO A 322 11.12 16.59 6.12
C PRO A 322 10.37 16.15 7.38
N LEU A 323 11.11 15.54 8.30
CA LEU A 323 10.61 15.24 9.64
C LEU A 323 10.39 16.53 10.45
N GLY A 324 11.21 17.55 10.22
CA GLY A 324 11.29 18.72 11.09
C GLY A 324 12.19 18.47 12.31
N ASN A 325 12.19 19.43 13.24
CA ASN A 325 13.08 19.42 14.41
C ASN A 325 12.32 19.57 15.74
N ASP A 326 11.00 19.53 15.72
CA ASP A 326 10.19 19.62 16.93
C ASP A 326 10.42 18.39 17.84
N PRO A 327 10.62 18.57 19.16
CA PRO A 327 10.88 17.47 20.08
C PRO A 327 9.79 16.40 20.11
N THR A 328 8.51 16.75 19.97
CA THR A 328 7.40 15.77 19.98
C THR A 328 7.41 14.94 18.71
N THR A 329 7.74 15.57 17.58
CA THR A 329 7.89 14.92 16.28
C THR A 329 9.07 13.94 16.27
N ILE A 330 10.23 14.35 16.80
CA ILE A 330 11.41 13.49 16.96
C ILE A 330 11.11 12.32 17.91
N ALA A 331 10.37 12.57 19.00
CA ALA A 331 10.00 11.52 19.95
C ALA A 331 9.08 10.46 19.30
N LEU A 332 8.05 10.88 18.56
CA LEU A 332 7.18 9.95 17.84
C LEU A 332 7.95 9.16 16.77
N SER A 333 8.86 9.83 16.05
CA SER A 333 9.73 9.17 15.06
C SER A 333 10.61 8.09 15.69
N ARG A 334 11.21 8.34 16.86
CA ARG A 334 11.95 7.32 17.61
C ARG A 334 11.06 6.16 18.03
N THR A 335 9.85 6.43 18.50
CA THR A 335 8.87 5.39 18.86
C THR A 335 8.60 4.45 17.69
N VAL A 336 8.19 4.99 16.54
CA VAL A 336 7.82 4.16 15.38
C VAL A 336 9.03 3.39 14.81
N MET A 337 10.22 4.02 14.72
CA MET A 337 11.45 3.34 14.32
C MET A 337 11.76 2.14 15.22
N ARG A 338 11.58 2.28 16.54
CA ARG A 338 11.82 1.20 17.49
C ARG A 338 10.77 0.11 17.43
N MET A 339 9.50 0.44 17.19
CA MET A 339 8.45 -0.56 17.00
C MET A 339 8.68 -1.39 15.73
N TRP A 340 9.02 -0.74 14.60
CA TRP A 340 9.30 -1.42 13.33
C TRP A 340 10.51 -2.34 13.45
N THR A 341 11.60 -1.84 14.05
CA THR A 341 12.82 -2.62 14.22
C THR A 341 12.67 -3.74 15.24
N SER A 342 11.86 -3.54 16.31
CA SER A 342 11.52 -4.61 17.25
C SER A 342 10.72 -5.71 16.57
N PHE A 343 9.76 -5.35 15.71
CA PHE A 343 9.03 -6.35 14.94
C PHE A 343 9.92 -7.09 13.93
N ALA A 344 10.80 -6.39 13.22
CA ALA A 344 11.75 -7.04 12.32
C ALA A 344 12.68 -8.03 13.06
N TYR A 345 13.06 -7.70 14.30
CA TYR A 345 14.00 -8.49 15.11
C TYR A 345 13.30 -9.66 15.85
N ASP A 346 12.20 -9.39 16.56
CA ASP A 346 11.51 -10.33 17.47
C ASP A 346 10.16 -10.83 16.98
N LEU A 347 9.62 -10.28 15.88
CA LEU A 347 8.24 -10.49 15.42
C LEU A 347 7.19 -9.88 16.37
N ASP A 348 7.60 -8.93 17.22
CA ASP A 348 6.76 -8.21 18.18
C ASP A 348 7.18 -6.73 18.26
N PRO A 349 6.27 -5.76 18.00
CA PRO A 349 6.62 -4.34 18.06
C PRO A 349 6.83 -3.83 19.50
N ASN A 350 6.39 -4.55 20.54
CA ASN A 350 6.37 -4.08 21.93
C ASN A 350 7.75 -4.06 22.62
N GLY A 351 8.78 -4.66 22.00
CA GLY A 351 10.19 -4.62 22.47
C GLY A 351 10.89 -3.27 22.29
N HIS A 352 10.15 -2.16 22.18
CA HIS A 352 10.64 -0.86 21.73
C HIS A 352 11.29 0.01 22.82
N ASN A 353 11.22 -0.36 24.10
CA ASN A 353 11.82 0.37 25.23
C ASN A 353 11.46 1.88 25.28
N VAL A 354 10.20 2.22 25.02
CA VAL A 354 9.67 3.59 25.16
C VAL A 354 8.63 3.58 26.28
N ALA A 355 8.83 4.42 27.30
CA ALA A 355 7.96 4.45 28.46
C ALA A 355 6.64 5.18 28.19
N GLY A 356 5.57 4.80 28.90
CA GLY A 356 4.29 5.52 28.90
C GLY A 356 3.41 5.31 27.66
N LEU A 357 3.77 4.37 26.78
CA LEU A 357 2.94 3.94 25.67
C LEU A 357 2.04 2.78 26.09
N PRO A 358 0.81 2.69 25.56
CA PRO A 358 0.03 1.46 25.69
C PRO A 358 0.73 0.32 24.94
N GLU A 359 0.45 -0.91 25.35
CA GLU A 359 0.83 -2.09 24.58
C GLU A 359 0.12 -2.06 23.21
N TRP A 360 0.84 -2.41 22.15
CA TRP A 360 0.26 -2.63 20.83
C TRP A 360 -0.39 -4.01 20.79
N PRO A 361 -1.75 -4.09 20.77
CA PRO A 361 -2.44 -5.36 20.84
C PRO A 361 -2.28 -6.17 19.57
N GLN A 362 -2.24 -7.49 19.72
CA GLN A 362 -2.43 -8.43 18.63
C GLN A 362 -3.88 -8.38 18.12
N TYR A 363 -4.06 -8.36 16.80
CA TYR A 363 -5.33 -8.34 16.09
C TYR A 363 -5.99 -9.73 16.10
N ILE A 364 -6.19 -10.38 17.26
CA ILE A 364 -6.79 -11.73 17.34
C ILE A 364 -8.00 -11.77 18.27
N ASN A 365 -7.82 -11.35 19.52
CA ASN A 365 -8.89 -11.34 20.53
C ASN A 365 -9.68 -10.03 20.52
N ARG A 366 -9.17 -9.01 19.83
CA ARG A 366 -9.73 -7.68 19.70
C ARG A 366 -9.25 -7.10 18.38
N SER A 367 -10.16 -6.79 17.47
CA SER A 367 -9.86 -6.01 16.27
C SER A 367 -9.53 -4.59 16.71
N ALA A 368 -8.24 -4.28 16.84
CA ALA A 368 -7.78 -3.01 17.39
C ALA A 368 -6.61 -2.44 16.60
N ASN A 369 -6.58 -1.12 16.50
CA ASN A 369 -5.48 -0.35 15.94
C ASN A 369 -4.66 0.28 17.07
N PHE A 370 -3.33 0.30 16.90
CA PHE A 370 -2.50 1.29 17.59
C PHE A 370 -2.55 2.61 16.80
N VAL A 371 -2.90 3.70 17.46
CA VAL A 371 -3.03 5.01 16.83
C VAL A 371 -1.79 5.84 17.14
N PHE A 372 -1.04 6.19 16.11
CA PHE A 372 0.13 7.07 16.23
C PHE A 372 -0.29 8.53 16.19
N ARG A 373 -0.01 9.27 17.26
CA ARG A 373 -0.28 10.71 17.38
C ARG A 373 0.89 11.45 18.00
N LEU A 374 1.03 12.74 17.64
CA LEU A 374 2.04 13.63 18.22
C LEU A 374 1.83 13.92 19.71
N ASP A 375 0.58 14.06 20.15
CA ASP A 375 0.25 14.39 21.54
C ASP A 375 0.23 13.15 22.44
N LYS A 376 -0.57 12.13 22.08
CA LYS A 376 -0.70 10.88 22.82
C LYS A 376 -1.18 9.76 21.92
N SER A 377 -0.31 8.78 21.71
CA SER A 377 -0.69 7.54 21.03
C SER A 377 -1.58 6.66 21.94
N TYR A 378 -2.55 5.97 21.36
CA TYR A 378 -3.56 5.20 22.08
C TYR A 378 -3.99 3.96 21.28
N VAL A 379 -4.81 3.09 21.90
CA VAL A 379 -5.40 1.93 21.23
C VAL A 379 -6.89 2.17 21.01
N GLU A 380 -7.38 1.89 19.81
CA GLU A 380 -8.80 1.98 19.45
C GLU A 380 -9.30 0.67 18.85
N ASP A 381 -10.63 0.48 18.86
CA ASP A 381 -11.25 -0.60 18.11
C ASP A 381 -11.20 -0.28 16.61
N ASP A 382 -10.88 -1.28 15.79
CA ASP A 382 -10.89 -1.17 14.33
C ASP A 382 -12.31 -1.34 13.80
N CYS A 383 -13.22 -0.45 14.21
CA CYS A 383 -14.66 -0.52 13.93
C CYS A 383 -15.18 0.66 13.10
N ASP A 384 -14.31 1.45 12.47
CA ASP A 384 -14.77 2.53 11.61
C ASP A 384 -15.52 1.99 10.38
N ARG A 385 -16.65 2.64 10.07
CA ARG A 385 -17.45 2.43 8.84
C ARG A 385 -17.76 0.96 8.55
N VAL A 386 -18.11 0.19 9.60
CA VAL A 386 -18.28 -1.27 9.57
C VAL A 386 -19.06 -1.75 8.35
N GLU A 387 -20.25 -1.20 8.10
CA GLU A 387 -21.10 -1.64 6.99
C GLU A 387 -20.50 -1.33 5.62
N GLY A 388 -19.89 -0.14 5.46
CA GLY A 388 -19.21 0.27 4.24
C GLY A 388 -18.02 -0.63 3.92
N VAL A 389 -17.14 -0.84 4.90
CA VAL A 389 -15.97 -1.71 4.78
C VAL A 389 -16.36 -3.17 4.54
N ALA A 390 -17.36 -3.68 5.25
CA ALA A 390 -17.86 -5.04 5.04
C ALA A 390 -18.40 -5.22 3.62
N PHE A 391 -19.14 -4.24 3.09
CA PHE A 391 -19.62 -4.28 1.71
C PHE A 391 -18.48 -4.21 0.70
N ILE A 392 -17.49 -3.33 0.88
CA ILE A 392 -16.31 -3.25 0.01
C ILE A 392 -15.59 -4.61 -0.04
N ASN A 393 -15.44 -5.28 1.11
CA ASN A 393 -14.83 -6.60 1.18
C ASN A 393 -15.66 -7.72 0.50
N THR A 394 -16.82 -7.42 -0.10
CA THR A 394 -17.57 -8.33 -0.98
C THR A 394 -17.36 -8.05 -2.47
N ILE A 395 -16.88 -6.87 -2.83
CA ILE A 395 -16.59 -6.48 -4.21
C ILE A 395 -15.27 -7.13 -4.59
N LEU A 396 -15.24 -7.91 -5.68
CA LEU A 396 -13.99 -8.47 -6.21
C LEU A 396 -13.20 -7.35 -6.88
N THR A 397 -12.20 -6.84 -6.17
CA THR A 397 -11.33 -5.78 -6.67
C THR A 397 -10.18 -6.31 -7.52
#